data_AF-A0A2X1PHT0-F1
#
_entry.id   AF-A0A2X1PHT0-F1
#
_cell.length_a   1.000
_cell.length_b   1.000
_cell.length_c   1.000
_cell.angle_alpha   90.00
_cell.angle_beta   90.00
_cell.angle_gamma   90.00
#
_symmetry.space_group_name_H-M   'P 1'
#
loop_
_entity.id
_entity.type
_entity.pdbx_description
1 polymer ?
#
loop_
_entity_poly.entity_id
_entity_poly.type
_entity_poly.pdbx_seq_one_letter_code
_entity_poly.pdbx_strand_id
1 'polypeptide(L)'
;MSDEKTANVVLNTAFGHPTIAVDTHIFRVCNRTNFAAGKDVVKVEEKLLKVVPNEFKVDVHHWLILHGRYTCIARKPRCGSCIIERSL
;
A
#
# COMPACT_ATOMS: atom_id res chain seq x y z
N MET A 1 2.13 -12.24 -25.83
CA MET A 1 2.32 -11.00 -25.04
C MET A 1 1.82 -9.86 -25.90
N SER A 2 0.59 -9.44 -25.65
CA SER A 2 -0.14 -8.43 -26.43
C SER A 2 0.24 -7.02 -26.00
N ASP A 3 0.33 -6.13 -26.99
CA ASP A 3 0.81 -4.74 -26.94
C ASP A 3 0.08 -3.82 -25.93
N GLU A 4 -1.06 -4.24 -25.39
CA GLU A 4 -1.84 -3.51 -24.39
C GLU A 4 -1.10 -3.34 -23.06
N LYS A 5 -0.35 -4.37 -22.63
CA LYS A 5 0.29 -4.37 -21.31
C LYS A 5 1.47 -3.39 -21.23
N THR A 6 2.15 -3.17 -22.36
CA THR A 6 3.29 -2.25 -22.46
C THR A 6 2.82 -0.80 -22.51
N ALA A 7 1.72 -0.50 -23.22
CA ALA A 7 1.14 0.84 -23.28
C ALA A 7 0.68 1.35 -21.90
N ASN A 8 0.05 0.49 -21.11
CA ASN A 8 -0.41 0.84 -19.76
C ASN A 8 0.74 1.11 -18.78
N VAL A 9 1.87 0.41 -18.92
CA VAL A 9 3.07 0.65 -18.08
C VAL A 9 3.72 1.99 -18.44
N VAL A 10 3.79 2.34 -19.73
CA VAL A 10 4.35 3.61 -20.20
C VAL A 10 3.45 4.80 -19.82
N LEU A 11 2.13 4.68 -19.96
CA LEU A 11 1.19 5.72 -19.52
C LEU A 11 1.18 5.91 -18.00
N ASN A 12 1.30 4.85 -17.20
CA ASN A 12 1.40 5.01 -15.74
C ASN A 12 2.68 5.73 -15.32
N THR A 13 3.80 5.40 -15.96
CA THR A 13 5.12 5.94 -15.59
C THR A 13 5.31 7.38 -16.09
N ALA A 14 4.69 7.77 -17.21
CA ALA A 14 4.89 9.09 -17.84
C ALA A 14 3.96 10.19 -17.34
N PHE A 15 2.78 9.88 -16.78
CA PHE A 15 1.74 10.89 -16.47
C PHE A 15 1.63 11.31 -15.00
N GLY A 16 2.51 10.83 -14.10
CA GLY A 16 2.58 11.35 -12.73
C GLY A 16 1.27 11.23 -11.95
N HIS A 17 0.44 10.22 -12.25
CA HIS A 17 -0.70 9.94 -11.42
C HIS A 17 -0.21 9.48 -10.06
N PRO A 18 -0.69 10.06 -8.95
CA PRO A 18 -0.35 9.59 -7.62
C PRO A 18 -1.08 8.27 -7.37
N THR A 19 -0.67 7.21 -8.05
CA THR A 19 -1.10 5.84 -7.81
C THR A 19 -0.24 5.28 -6.69
N ILE A 20 -0.89 4.85 -5.61
CA ILE A 20 -0.19 4.22 -4.50
C ILE A 20 -0.06 2.74 -4.86
N ALA A 21 1.05 2.36 -5.49
CA ALA A 21 1.27 0.97 -5.89
C ALA A 21 1.16 0.05 -4.65
N VAL A 22 0.38 -1.02 -4.76
CA VAL A 22 0.13 -1.96 -3.65
C VAL A 22 0.84 -3.28 -3.92
N ASP A 23 1.87 -3.58 -3.13
CA ASP A 23 2.56 -4.88 -3.14
C ASP A 23 2.05 -5.82 -2.02
N THR A 24 2.70 -6.96 -1.84
CA THR A 24 2.33 -7.93 -0.80
C THR A 24 2.52 -7.42 0.63
N HIS A 25 3.42 -6.45 0.86
CA HIS A 25 3.63 -5.82 2.17
C HIS A 25 2.49 -4.85 2.46
N ILE A 26 2.22 -3.93 1.53
CA ILE A 26 1.17 -2.92 1.65
C ILE A 26 -0.20 -3.59 1.75
N PHE A 27 -0.49 -4.58 0.89
CA PHE A 27 -1.75 -5.33 0.95
C PHE A 27 -1.98 -5.96 2.32
N ARG A 28 -0.95 -6.58 2.90
CA ARG A 28 -1.03 -7.19 4.24
C ARG A 28 -1.22 -6.14 5.33
N VAL A 29 -0.45 -5.05 5.30
CA VAL A 29 -0.55 -3.97 6.29
C VAL A 29 -1.95 -3.36 6.27
N CYS A 30 -2.44 -2.98 5.09
CA CYS A 30 -3.77 -2.37 4.92
C CYS A 30 -4.90 -3.28 5.41
N ASN A 31 -4.82 -4.58 5.16
CA ASN A 31 -5.83 -5.54 5.61
C ASN A 31 -5.76 -5.84 7.11
N ARG A 32 -4.55 -5.99 7.70
CA ARG A 32 -4.40 -6.26 9.14
C ARG A 32 -4.81 -5.07 10.02
N THR A 33 -4.47 -3.86 9.59
CA THR A 33 -4.76 -2.62 10.33
C THR A 33 -6.14 -2.05 10.03
N ASN A 34 -6.87 -2.64 9.08
CA ASN A 34 -8.10 -2.12 8.50
C ASN A 34 -7.99 -0.69 7.92
N PHE A 35 -6.77 -0.18 7.69
CA PHE A 35 -6.53 1.16 7.14
C PHE A 35 -7.14 1.33 5.75
N ALA A 36 -6.92 0.36 4.87
CA ALA A 36 -7.47 0.31 3.53
C ALA A 36 -7.77 -1.13 3.13
N ALA A 37 -8.50 -1.87 3.98
CA ALA A 37 -8.80 -3.28 3.72
C ALA A 37 -9.60 -3.49 2.43
N GLY A 38 -9.27 -4.54 1.70
CA GLY A 38 -9.81 -4.89 0.39
C GLY A 38 -9.50 -6.35 0.02
N LYS A 39 -10.38 -6.95 -0.77
CA LYS A 39 -10.30 -8.37 -1.15
C LYS A 39 -9.17 -8.66 -2.14
N ASP A 40 -8.76 -7.66 -2.90
CA ASP A 40 -7.71 -7.72 -3.91
C ASP A 40 -6.90 -6.42 -3.94
N VAL A 41 -5.81 -6.43 -4.70
CA VAL A 41 -4.87 -5.30 -4.84
C VAL A 41 -5.57 -4.03 -5.33
N VAL A 42 -6.45 -4.17 -6.33
CA VAL A 42 -7.18 -3.05 -6.95
C VAL A 42 -8.06 -2.35 -5.92
N LYS A 43 -8.78 -3.13 -5.10
CA LYS A 43 -9.64 -2.57 -4.04
C LYS A 43 -8.85 -1.86 -2.94
N VAL A 44 -7.66 -2.36 -2.60
CA VAL A 44 -6.79 -1.68 -1.63
C VAL A 44 -6.25 -0.37 -2.22
N GLU A 45 -5.82 -0.36 -3.48
CA GLU A 45 -5.32 0.83 -4.16
C GLU A 45 -6.41 1.92 -4.28
N GLU A 46 -7.60 1.57 -4.78
CA GLU A 46 -8.75 2.48 -4.87
C GLU A 46 -9.10 3.10 -3.51
N LYS A 47 -9.00 2.31 -2.43
CA LYS A 47 -9.32 2.77 -1.08
C LYS A 47 -8.21 3.67 -0.53
N LEU A 48 -6.95 3.35 -0.76
CA LEU A 48 -5.81 4.21 -0.40
C LEU A 48 -5.93 5.59 -1.03
N LEU A 49 -6.29 5.67 -2.32
CA LEU A 49 -6.50 6.95 -3.01
C LEU A 49 -7.62 7.82 -2.41
N LYS A 50 -8.61 7.18 -1.77
CA LYS A 50 -9.75 7.84 -1.12
C LYS A 50 -9.46 8.27 0.32
N VAL A 51 -8.76 7.44 1.09
CA VAL A 51 -8.56 7.66 2.53
C VAL A 51 -7.28 8.43 2.86
N VAL A 52 -6.29 8.41 1.97
CA VAL A 52 -5.02 9.13 2.18
C VAL A 52 -5.16 10.58 1.69
N PRO A 53 -4.97 11.58 2.56
CA PRO A 53 -4.90 12.99 2.16
C PRO A 53 -3.83 13.24 1.10
N ASN A 54 -4.07 14.19 0.19
CA ASN A 54 -3.17 14.45 -0.95
C ASN A 54 -1.73 14.74 -0.54
N GLU A 55 -1.53 15.43 0.60
CA GLU A 55 -0.21 15.75 1.15
C GLU A 55 0.64 14.51 1.49
N PHE A 56 0.00 13.36 1.75
CA PHE A 56 0.69 12.12 2.12
C PHE A 56 0.77 11.10 0.99
N LYS A 57 0.14 11.34 -0.17
CA LYS A 57 0.05 10.32 -1.25
C LYS A 57 1.41 9.92 -1.82
N VAL A 58 2.38 10.81 -1.81
CA VAL A 58 3.75 10.53 -2.28
C VAL A 58 4.50 9.62 -1.30
N ASP A 59 4.37 9.89 0.00
CA ASP A 59 5.19 9.21 1.01
C ASP A 59 4.56 7.93 1.55
N VAL A 60 3.22 7.84 1.56
CA VAL A 60 2.49 6.72 2.17
C VAL A 60 2.90 5.37 1.59
N HIS A 61 3.24 5.32 0.30
CA HIS A 61 3.74 4.11 -0.33
C HIS A 61 5.01 3.61 0.37
N HIS A 62 6.00 4.49 0.54
CA HIS A 62 7.27 4.20 1.21
C HIS A 62 7.08 3.85 2.69
N TRP A 63 6.17 4.52 3.38
CA TRP A 63 5.89 4.20 4.78
C TRP A 63 5.27 2.81 4.96
N LEU A 64 4.26 2.47 4.15
CA LEU A 64 3.56 1.19 4.25
C LEU A 64 4.45 0.02 3.84
N ILE A 65 5.28 0.17 2.80
CA ILE A 65 6.23 -0.89 2.41
C ILE A 65 7.30 -1.12 3.48
N LEU A 66 7.89 -0.07 4.04
CA LEU A 66 8.89 -0.18 5.10
C LEU A 66 8.29 -0.77 6.37
N HIS A 67 7.09 -0.32 6.75
CA HIS A 67 6.38 -0.87 7.90
C HIS A 67 6.06 -2.36 7.71
N GLY A 68 5.54 -2.75 6.54
CA GLY A 68 5.25 -4.13 6.22
C GLY A 68 6.50 -5.01 6.07
N ARG A 69 7.65 -4.43 5.71
CA ARG A 69 8.93 -5.16 5.58
C ARG A 69 9.61 -5.40 6.93
N TYR A 70 9.58 -4.42 7.83
CA TYR A 70 10.40 -4.49 9.06
C TYR A 70 9.59 -4.70 10.35
N THR A 71 8.31 -4.35 10.38
CA THR A 71 7.47 -4.40 11.59
C THR A 71 6.31 -5.38 11.43
N CYS A 72 5.40 -5.12 10.49
CA CYS A 72 4.24 -5.95 10.21
C CYS A 72 4.59 -7.09 9.23
N ILE A 73 5.57 -7.90 9.62
CA ILE A 73 6.07 -9.02 8.84
C ILE A 73 5.02 -10.13 8.70
N ALA A 74 5.15 -10.95 7.66
CA ALA A 74 4.15 -11.97 7.31
C ALA A 74 3.94 -13.00 8.43
N ARG A 75 5.03 -13.51 9.00
CA ARG A 75 5.02 -14.49 10.10
C ARG A 75 5.51 -13.80 11.38
N LYS A 76 4.73 -13.90 12.46
CA LYS A 76 5.03 -13.30 13.78
C LYS A 76 5.30 -11.78 13.69
N PRO A 77 4.28 -10.95 13.40
CA PRO A 77 4.45 -9.49 13.35
C PRO A 77 4.99 -8.96 14.69
N ARG A 78 5.79 -7.90 14.64
CA ARG A 78 6.40 -7.27 15.82
C ARG A 78 5.43 -6.31 16.52
N CYS A 79 4.23 -6.79 16.88
CA CYS A 79 3.17 -5.94 17.47
C CYS A 79 3.63 -5.22 18.75
N GLY A 80 4.41 -5.88 19.61
CA GLY A 80 4.92 -5.28 20.84
C GLY A 80 5.90 -4.10 20.66
N SER A 81 6.44 -3.90 19.46
CA SER A 81 7.28 -2.74 19.10
C SER A 81 6.71 -1.96 17.91
N CYS A 82 5.42 -2.13 17.62
CA CYS A 82 4.77 -1.50 16.49
C CYS A 82 4.30 -0.10 16.87
N ILE A 83 4.77 0.91 16.13
CA ILE A 83 4.48 2.33 16.42
C ILE A 83 3.00 2.73 16.26
N ILE A 84 2.19 1.89 15.60
CA ILE A 84 0.75 2.11 15.39
C ILE A 84 -0.11 1.14 16.21
N GLU A 85 0.50 0.35 17.09
CA GLU A 85 -0.23 -0.53 18.00
C GLU A 85 -0.98 0.28 19.06
N ARG A 86 -2.23 -0.06 19.32
CA ARG A 86 -3.10 0.68 20.27
C ARG A 86 -3.31 -0.07 21.59
N SER A 87 -2.46 -1.05 21.89
CA SER A 87 -2.48 -1.79 23.15
C SER A 87 -2.06 -0.86 24.32
N LEU A 88 -3.00 -0.02 24.76
CA LEU A 88 -3.09 0.69 26.04
C LEU A 88 -4.52 0.53 26.56
#